data_AF-A0A4Q5EDS7-F1
#
_entry.id   AF-A0A4Q5EDS7-F1
#
_cell.length_a   1.000
_cell.length_b   1.000
_cell.length_c   1.000
_cell.angle_alpha   90.00
_cell.angle_beta   90.00
_cell.angle_gamma   90.00
#
_symmetry.space_group_name_H-M   'P 1'
#
loop_
_entity.id
_entity.type
_entity.pdbx_description
1 polymer ?
#
loop_
_entity_poly.entity_id
_entity_poly.type
_entity_poly.pdbx_seq_one_letter_code
_entity_poly.pdbx_strand_id
1 'polypeptide(L)' 'MSRMKQMLLATAAMCAVAQRYDPYSVNRKEGMTFNPDYKVKTSVKELREFTIKETRIMAYSKKDAIKRLKHKK' A
#
# COMPACT_ATOMS: atom_id res chain seq x y z
N MET A 1 24.12 -45.85 21.18
CA MET A 1 24.55 -45.11 19.96
C MET A 1 26.00 -44.70 20.14
N SER A 2 26.88 -44.97 19.16
CA SER A 2 28.29 -44.53 19.22
C SER A 2 28.40 -43.00 19.17
N ARG A 3 29.41 -42.41 19.83
CA ARG A 3 29.66 -40.95 19.83
C ARG A 3 29.75 -40.37 18.42
N MET A 4 30.34 -41.12 17.48
CA MET A 4 30.41 -40.72 16.07
C MET A 4 29.02 -40.62 15.43
N LYS A 5 28.10 -41.54 15.75
CA LYS A 5 26.72 -41.51 15.24
C LYS A 5 25.94 -40.33 15.82
N GLN A 6 26.18 -39.98 17.08
CA GLN A 6 25.58 -38.81 17.71
C GLN A 6 26.09 -37.50 17.09
N MET A 7 27.40 -37.41 16.86
CA MET A 7 28.01 -36.25 16.22
C MET A 7 27.49 -36.07 14.80
N LEU A 8 27.46 -37.14 14.00
CA LEU A 8 26.97 -37.11 12.62
C LEU A 8 25.49 -36.73 12.54
N LEU A 9 24.67 -37.21 13.48
CA LEU A 9 23.25 -36.83 13.59
C LEU A 9 23.09 -35.34 13.96
N ALA A 10 23.89 -34.84 14.89
CA ALA A 10 23.88 -33.42 15.27
C ALA A 10 24.28 -32.53 14.09
N THR A 11 25.32 -32.90 13.33
CA THR A 11 25.74 -32.16 12.14
C THR A 11 24.67 -32.16 11.05
N ALA A 12 24.04 -33.30 10.78
CA ALA A 12 22.95 -33.40 9.81
C ALA A 12 21.74 -32.52 10.19
N ALA A 13 21.39 -32.47 11.48
CA ALA A 13 20.32 -31.62 11.97
C ALA A 13 20.62 -30.13 11.78
N MET A 14 21.86 -29.69 12.05
CA MET A 14 22.28 -28.29 11.83
C MET A 14 22.23 -27.91 10.34
N CYS A 15 22.70 -28.77 9.44
CA CYS A 15 22.63 -28.53 7.99
C CYS A 15 21.19 -28.42 7.48
N ALA A 16 20.27 -29.25 8.00
CA ALA A 16 18.86 -29.19 7.63
C ALA A 16 18.18 -27.89 8.09
N VAL A 17 18.56 -27.34 9.25
CA VAL A 17 18.07 -26.04 9.73
C VAL A 17 18.60 -24.91 8.86
N ALA A 18 19.89 -24.93 8.49
CA ALA A 18 20.49 -23.93 7.62
C ALA A 18 19.88 -23.91 6.21
N GLN A 19 19.52 -25.07 5.66
CA GLN A 19 18.86 -25.16 4.35
C GLN A 19 17.40 -24.67 4.36
N ARG A 20 16.73 -24.72 5.51
CA ARG A 20 15.34 -24.24 5.67
C ARG A 20 15.24 -22.76 6.03
N TYR A 21 16.33 -22.16 6.50
CA TYR A 21 16.37 -20.77 6.91
C TYR A 21 16.83 -19.88 5.76
N ASP A 22 15.89 -19.55 4.88
CA ASP A 22 16.06 -18.42 3.98
C ASP A 22 15.40 -17.19 4.62
N PRO A 23 16.18 -16.20 5.12
CA PRO A 23 15.63 -14.99 5.74
C PRO A 23 14.84 -14.11 4.75
N TYR A 24 14.95 -14.41 3.44
CA TYR A 24 14.20 -13.76 2.37
C TYR A 24 13.11 -14.67 1.78
N SER A 25 12.87 -15.85 2.37
CA SER A 25 11.73 -16.69 2.01
C SER A 25 10.44 -16.04 2.51
N VAL A 26 9.99 -15.06 1.75
CA VAL A 26 8.62 -14.60 1.83
C VAL A 26 7.76 -15.78 1.40
N ASN A 27 7.03 -16.36 2.36
CA ASN A 27 5.86 -17.20 2.11
C ASN A 27 4.82 -16.32 1.41
N ARG A 28 5.05 -16.02 0.12
CA ARG A 28 4.05 -15.44 -0.76
C ARG A 28 2.98 -16.52 -0.84
N LYS A 29 1.91 -16.36 -0.08
CA LYS A 29 0.68 -17.11 -0.33
C LYS A 29 0.38 -16.88 -1.80
N GLU A 30 0.55 -17.91 -2.63
CA GLU A 30 0.08 -17.91 -4.01
C GLU A 30 -1.39 -17.51 -3.94
N GLY A 31 -1.72 -16.28 -4.35
CA GLY A 31 -3.09 -15.77 -4.23
C GLY A 31 -3.28 -14.54 -3.36
N MET A 32 -2.39 -13.55 -3.43
CA MET A 32 -2.95 -12.19 -3.52
C MET A 32 -3.54 -12.05 -4.91
N THR A 33 -4.80 -12.47 -5.07
CA THR A 33 -5.60 -12.16 -6.24
C THR A 33 -5.82 -10.66 -6.25
N PHE A 34 -4.87 -9.94 -6.87
CA PHE A 34 -5.12 -8.60 -7.36
C PHE A 34 -6.46 -8.63 -8.08
N ASN A 35 -7.47 -7.94 -7.55
CA ASN A 35 -8.78 -7.89 -8.18
C ASN A 35 -8.64 -6.99 -9.42
N PRO A 36 -8.61 -7.55 -10.65
CA PRO A 36 -8.46 -6.74 -11.86
C PRO A 36 -9.65 -5.80 -12.06
N ASP A 37 -10.79 -6.10 -11.45
CA ASP A 37 -12.01 -5.31 -11.52
C ASP A 37 -12.06 -4.21 -10.45
N TYR A 38 -11.03 -4.08 -9.60
CA TYR A 38 -10.98 -3.00 -8.62
C TYR A 38 -10.87 -1.65 -9.33
N LYS A 39 -11.98 -0.90 -9.30
CA LYS A 39 -12.03 0.49 -9.75
C LYS A 39 -12.11 1.40 -8.54
N VAL A 40 -11.13 2.30 -8.38
CA VAL A 40 -11.20 3.38 -7.40
C VAL A 40 -12.45 4.20 -7.70
N LYS A 41 -13.32 4.38 -6.71
CA LYS A 41 -14.50 5.25 -6.85
C LYS A 41 -14.02 6.68 -7.08
N THR A 42 -14.13 7.16 -8.32
CA THR A 42 -13.86 8.57 -8.63
C THR A 42 -14.97 9.43 -8.04
N SER A 43 -14.63 10.28 -7.07
CA SER A 43 -15.54 11.33 -6.64
C SER A 43 -15.59 12.41 -7.72
N VAL A 44 -16.67 12.43 -8.49
CA VAL A 44 -16.91 13.52 -9.44
C VAL A 44 -17.17 14.77 -8.63
N LYS A 45 -16.33 15.80 -8.81
CA LYS A 45 -16.56 17.10 -8.18
C LYS A 45 -17.56 17.86 -9.03
N GLU A 46 -18.69 18.19 -8.44
CA GLU A 46 -19.70 19.03 -9.07
C GLU A 46 -19.32 20.51 -8.97
N LEU A 47 -19.73 21.28 -9.98
CA LEU A 47 -19.63 22.73 -9.95
C LEU A 47 -20.69 23.27 -8.97
N ARG A 48 -20.25 23.97 -7.91
CA ARG A 48 -21.15 24.52 -6.88
C ARG A 48 -20.85 25.99 -6.63
N GLU A 49 -21.86 26.70 -6.12
CA GLU A 49 -21.70 28.08 -5.65
C GLU A 49 -20.97 28.11 -4.31
N PHE A 50 -19.94 28.94 -4.23
CA PHE A 50 -19.24 29.26 -3.00
C PHE A 50 -19.26 30.76 -2.75
N THR A 51 -19.65 31.16 -1.54
CA THR A 51 -19.56 32.55 -1.09
C THR A 51 -18.22 32.76 -0.39
N ILE A 52 -17.35 33.61 -0.95
CA ILE A 52 -16.05 33.96 -0.37
C ILE A 52 -15.92 35.47 -0.35
N LYS A 53 -15.76 36.05 0.85
CA LYS A 53 -15.65 37.51 1.06
C LYS A 53 -16.75 38.26 0.29
N GLU A 54 -18.00 37.86 0.55
CA GLU A 54 -19.23 38.40 -0.08
C GLU A 54 -19.38 38.16 -1.58
N THR A 55 -18.37 37.57 -2.24
CA THR A 55 -18.42 37.27 -3.67
C THR A 55 -18.88 35.83 -3.89
N ARG A 56 -19.89 35.63 -4.75
CA ARG A 56 -20.33 34.30 -5.18
C ARG A 56 -19.49 33.81 -6.37
N ILE A 57 -18.93 32.60 -6.26
CA ILE A 57 -18.03 32.01 -7.25
C ILE A 57 -18.42 30.55 -7.49
N MET A 58 -18.65 30.20 -8.76
CA MET A 58 -18.79 28.81 -9.20
C MET A 58 -17.42 28.11 -9.22
N ALA A 59 -17.28 27.03 -8.46
CA ALA A 59 -16.04 26.26 -8.38
C ALA A 59 -16.29 24.79 -8.02
N TYR A 60 -15.26 23.97 -8.13
CA TYR A 60 -15.32 22.55 -7.74
C TYR A 60 -15.00 22.31 -6.26
N SER A 61 -14.46 23.32 -5.57
CA SER A 61 -14.15 23.28 -4.15
C SER A 61 -13.92 24.69 -3.59
N LYS A 62 -13.96 24.82 -2.27
CA LYS A 62 -13.61 26.08 -1.58
C LYS A 62 -12.19 26.56 -1.92
N LYS A 63 -11.22 25.64 -2.04
CA LYS A 63 -9.84 25.97 -2.42
C LYS A 63 -9.76 26.56 -3.83
N ASP A 64 -10.48 25.94 -4.77
CA ASP A 64 -10.57 26.42 -6.16
C ASP A 64 -11.24 27.80 -6.21
N ALA A 65 -12.32 28.02 -5.46
CA ALA A 65 -12.97 29.32 -5.35
C ALA A 65 -12.02 30.42 -4.82
N ILE A 66 -11.22 30.14 -3.78
CA ILE A 66 -10.20 31.09 -3.28
C ILE A 66 -9.16 31.39 -4.36
N LYS A 67 -8.69 30.35 -5.06
CA LYS A 67 -7.70 30.49 -6.12
C LYS A 67 -8.24 31.41 -7.23
N ARG A 68 -9.46 31.16 -7.73
CA ARG A 68 -10.13 32.00 -8.73
C ARG A 68 -10.30 33.44 -8.27
N LEU A 69 -10.65 33.66 -7.00
CA LEU A 69 -10.76 35.01 -6.43
C LEU A 69 -9.42 35.75 -6.43
N LYS A 70 -8.31 35.05 -6.10
CA LYS A 70 -6.97 35.65 -6.11
C LYS A 70 -6.49 36.02 -7.52
N HIS A 71 -6.80 35.20 -8.53
CA HIS A 71 -6.41 35.46 -9.92
C HIS A 71 -7.27 36.52 -10.62
N LYS A 72 -8.41 36.92 -10.03
CA LYS A 72 -9.23 38.04 -10.53
C LYS A 72 -8.74 39.41 -10.07
N LYS A 73 -7.83 39.46 -9.10
CA LYS A 73 -7.14 40.69 -8.68
C LYS A 73 -5.95 40.95 -9.60
#